data_AF-A0A935ZU21-F1
#
_entry.id   AF-A0A935ZU21-F1
#
_cell.length_a   1.000
_cell.length_b   1.000
_cell.length_c   1.000
_cell.angle_alpha   90.00
_cell.angle_beta   90.00
_cell.angle_gamma   90.00
#
_symmetry.space_group_name_H-M   'P 1'
#
loop_
_entity.id
_entity.type
_entity.pdbx_description
1 polymer ?
#
loop_
_entity_poly.entity_id
_entity_poly.type
_entity_poly.pdbx_seq_one_letter_code
_entity_poly.pdbx_strand_id
1 'polypeptide(L)'
;MTLRASTSVDALAPSWVLRHSGGGIFGVGERGLWVGSGPDDDLRIADCPPRSARFHVAHGKLLLEAHVALSVSSRHAELVRLAGGAEHRLARGNVVHLGRAQIASGASVSASGLHEQAARSLPSKRSPTRDLASPRAVAEI
;
A
#
# COMPACT_ATOMS: atom_id res chain seq x y z
N MET A 1 -10.62 6.81 -18.97
CA MET A 1 -11.53 6.49 -17.85
C MET A 1 -10.93 7.11 -16.59
N THR A 2 -11.58 8.12 -16.03
CA THR A 2 -10.98 9.01 -15.03
C THR A 2 -11.36 8.54 -13.62
N LEU A 3 -10.37 8.16 -12.80
CA LEU A 3 -10.56 7.82 -11.38
C LEU A 3 -10.88 9.09 -10.59
N ARG A 4 -12.02 9.12 -9.90
CA ARG A 4 -12.26 10.11 -8.84
C ARG A 4 -11.57 9.63 -7.56
N ALA A 5 -10.53 10.35 -7.17
CA ALA A 5 -10.02 10.28 -5.81
C ALA A 5 -11.11 10.85 -4.88
N SER A 6 -11.57 10.07 -3.91
CA SER A 6 -12.29 10.62 -2.76
C SER A 6 -11.28 11.43 -1.95
N THR A 7 -11.06 12.68 -2.35
CA THR A 7 -10.28 13.65 -1.57
C THR A 7 -11.15 14.06 -0.39
N SER A 8 -11.07 13.35 0.72
CA SER A 8 -11.55 13.92 1.98
C SER A 8 -10.49 14.90 2.45
N VAL A 9 -10.88 16.17 2.46
CA VAL A 9 -10.14 17.30 3.02
C VAL A 9 -10.22 17.19 4.54
N ASP A 10 -9.09 17.46 5.20
CA ASP A 10 -8.79 17.49 6.63
C ASP A 10 -8.47 16.19 7.40
N ALA A 11 -7.48 16.32 8.30
CA ALA A 11 -7.00 15.38 9.33
C ALA A 11 -6.11 14.18 8.89
N LEU A 12 -4.80 14.26 9.23
CA LEU A 12 -3.78 13.19 9.33
C LEU A 12 -3.76 12.14 8.20
N ALA A 13 -2.61 11.97 7.54
CA ALA A 13 -2.41 10.91 6.55
C ALA A 13 -3.00 9.57 7.06
N PRO A 14 -3.87 8.89 6.28
CA PRO A 14 -4.61 7.72 6.76
C PRO A 14 -3.63 6.69 7.30
N SER A 15 -3.89 5.97 8.39
CA SER A 15 -2.90 5.01 8.91
C SER A 15 -2.73 3.77 8.02
N TRP A 16 -3.71 3.52 7.15
CA TRP A 16 -3.81 2.34 6.29
C TRP A 16 -4.16 2.73 4.86
N VAL A 17 -3.56 2.02 3.91
CA VAL A 17 -3.88 2.14 2.49
C VAL A 17 -4.17 0.77 1.88
N LEU A 18 -5.02 0.76 0.87
CA LEU A 18 -5.30 -0.39 0.03
C LEU A 18 -4.76 -0.13 -1.38
N ARG A 19 -4.07 -1.12 -1.94
CA ARG A 19 -3.55 -1.10 -3.31
C ARG A 19 -4.31 -2.12 -4.12
N HIS A 20 -5.05 -1.66 -5.11
CA HIS A 20 -5.80 -2.53 -6.01
C HIS A 20 -4.90 -2.98 -7.18
N SER A 21 -4.96 -4.25 -7.55
CA SER A 21 -4.13 -4.82 -8.63
C SER A 21 -4.40 -4.21 -10.00
N GLY A 22 -5.63 -3.72 -10.24
CA GLY A 22 -5.99 -2.94 -11.44
C GLY A 22 -5.51 -1.49 -11.43
N GLY A 23 -4.77 -1.08 -10.39
CA GLY A 23 -4.29 0.29 -10.18
C GLY A 23 -5.11 1.05 -9.13
N GLY A 24 -4.48 2.09 -8.59
CA GLY A 24 -5.06 2.94 -7.54
C GLY A 24 -4.57 2.60 -6.13
N ILE A 25 -4.48 3.65 -5.30
CA ILE A 25 -4.18 3.56 -3.87
C ILE A 25 -5.28 4.30 -3.13
N PHE A 26 -5.89 3.65 -2.15
CA PHE A 26 -7.06 4.14 -1.43
C PHE A 26 -6.75 4.22 0.06
N GLY A 27 -6.94 5.39 0.65
CA GLY A 27 -6.82 5.56 2.11
C GLY A 27 -8.03 4.97 2.82
N VAL A 28 -7.80 4.29 3.95
CA VAL A 28 -8.88 3.74 4.78
C VAL A 28 -8.86 4.41 6.15
N GLY A 29 -9.98 5.01 6.51
CA GLY A 29 -10.24 5.58 7.84
C GLY A 29 -11.41 4.90 8.53
N GLU A 30 -11.93 5.52 9.59
CA GLU A 30 -13.01 4.98 10.42
C GLU A 30 -14.35 4.88 9.68
N ARG A 31 -14.62 5.80 8.74
CA ARG A 31 -15.83 5.75 7.89
C ARG A 31 -15.90 4.46 7.06
N GLY A 32 -14.74 3.88 6.78
CA GLY A 32 -14.57 2.70 5.95
C GLY A 32 -14.67 3.00 4.46
N LEU A 33 -14.40 1.96 3.68
CA LEU A 33 -14.37 1.94 2.22
C LEU A 33 -15.09 0.68 1.76
N TRP A 34 -16.16 0.85 0.99
CA TRP A 34 -16.94 -0.22 0.42
C TRP A 34 -16.42 -0.66 -0.94
N VAL A 35 -16.44 -1.96 -1.17
CA VAL A 35 -15.97 -2.60 -2.40
C VAL A 35 -17.04 -3.51 -2.96
N GLY A 36 -17.29 -3.39 -4.26
CA GLY A 36 -18.28 -4.18 -5.00
C GLY A 36 -18.47 -3.63 -6.41
N SER A 37 -19.60 -3.87 -7.05
CA SER A 37 -19.96 -3.29 -8.37
C SER A 37 -21.09 -2.26 -8.31
N GLY A 38 -21.56 -1.92 -7.10
CA GLY A 38 -22.68 -1.01 -6.89
C GLY A 38 -22.35 0.45 -7.18
N PRO A 39 -23.38 1.28 -7.45
CA PRO A 39 -23.20 2.72 -7.65
C PRO A 39 -22.66 3.42 -6.40
N ASP A 40 -22.92 2.87 -5.22
CA ASP A 40 -22.50 3.45 -3.95
C ASP A 40 -21.19 2.85 -3.41
N ASP A 41 -20.56 1.93 -4.16
CA ASP A 41 -19.27 1.35 -3.79
C ASP A 41 -18.14 2.34 -4.12
N ASP A 42 -17.25 2.57 -3.15
CA ASP A 42 -16.10 3.48 -3.26
C ASP A 42 -15.07 2.93 -4.24
N LEU A 43 -14.81 1.62 -4.17
CA LEU A 43 -13.99 0.88 -5.13
C LEU A 43 -14.87 -0.08 -5.92
N ARG A 44 -15.06 0.25 -7.19
CA ARG A 44 -15.85 -0.57 -8.11
C ARG A 44 -14.99 -1.63 -8.79
N ILE A 45 -15.34 -2.89 -8.58
CA ILE A 45 -14.69 -4.06 -9.14
C ILE A 45 -15.70 -4.80 -10.02
N ALA A 46 -15.36 -4.99 -11.30
CA ALA A 46 -16.17 -5.77 -12.21
C ALA A 46 -16.32 -7.21 -11.71
N ASP A 47 -17.48 -7.82 -11.98
CA ASP A 47 -17.80 -9.21 -11.59
C ASP A 47 -17.80 -9.48 -10.06
N CYS A 48 -17.75 -8.43 -9.24
CA CYS A 48 -17.88 -8.51 -7.80
C CYS A 48 -19.27 -7.99 -7.41
N PRO A 49 -20.10 -8.74 -6.65
CA PRO A 49 -21.42 -8.24 -6.23
C PRO A 49 -21.34 -6.87 -5.53
N PRO A 50 -22.38 -6.02 -5.61
CA PRO A 50 -22.43 -4.77 -4.86
C PRO A 50 -22.19 -5.00 -3.36
N ARG A 51 -21.47 -4.08 -2.69
CA ARG A 51 -21.21 -4.13 -1.24
C ARG A 51 -20.59 -5.46 -0.76
N SER A 52 -19.76 -6.09 -1.58
CA SER A 52 -19.14 -7.40 -1.26
C SER A 52 -18.21 -7.38 -0.06
N ALA A 53 -17.53 -6.26 0.19
CA ALA A 53 -16.64 -6.11 1.32
C ALA A 53 -16.60 -4.67 1.82
N ARG A 54 -16.32 -4.51 3.12
CA ARG A 54 -16.01 -3.21 3.72
C ARG A 54 -14.66 -3.27 4.41
N PHE A 55 -13.80 -2.31 4.12
CA PHE A 55 -12.56 -2.09 4.84
C PHE A 55 -12.75 -0.90 5.76
N HIS A 56 -12.43 -1.03 7.05
CA HIS A 56 -12.53 0.09 7.97
C HIS A 56 -11.45 0.01 9.05
N VAL A 57 -11.17 1.15 9.67
CA VAL A 57 -10.23 1.21 10.80
C VAL A 57 -11.01 1.30 12.09
N ALA A 58 -10.74 0.38 13.01
CA ALA A 58 -11.25 0.42 14.39
C ALA A 58 -10.08 0.19 15.34
N HIS A 59 -9.95 1.05 16.36
CA HIS A 59 -8.87 0.96 17.35
C HIS A 59 -7.46 0.87 16.70
N GLY A 60 -7.24 1.62 15.62
CA GLY A 60 -5.97 1.65 14.86
C GLY A 60 -5.69 0.40 14.01
N LYS A 61 -6.59 -0.59 13.98
CA LYS A 61 -6.45 -1.83 13.22
C LYS A 61 -7.31 -1.77 11.96
N LEU A 62 -6.79 -2.30 10.85
CA LEU A 62 -7.58 -2.50 9.64
C LEU A 62 -8.41 -3.78 9.78
N LEU A 63 -9.72 -3.63 9.61
CA LEU A 63 -10.69 -4.71 9.63
C LEU A 63 -11.32 -4.86 8.24
N LEU A 64 -11.61 -6.11 7.88
CA LEU A 64 -12.33 -6.51 6.69
C LEU A 64 -13.64 -7.16 7.13
N GLU A 65 -14.76 -6.55 6.76
CA GLU A 65 -16.07 -7.17 6.84
C GLU A 65 -16.38 -7.82 5.48
N ALA A 66 -16.51 -9.14 5.47
CA ALA A 66 -16.90 -9.91 4.30
C ALA A 66 -18.42 -9.98 4.23
N HIS A 67 -19.03 -9.45 3.18
CA HIS A 67 -20.48 -9.59 2.95
C HIS A 67 -20.80 -10.72 1.97
N VAL A 68 -19.80 -11.13 1.19
CA VAL A 68 -19.81 -12.34 0.37
C VAL A 68 -18.64 -13.24 0.75
N ALA A 69 -18.67 -14.49 0.32
CA ALA A 69 -17.53 -15.37 0.48
C ALA A 69 -16.30 -14.82 -0.25
N LEU A 70 -15.19 -14.69 0.46
CA LEU A 70 -13.94 -14.15 -0.08
C LEU A 70 -12.74 -14.87 0.53
N SER A 71 -11.55 -14.60 0.00
CA SER A 71 -10.32 -15.20 0.52
C SER A 71 -9.28 -14.15 0.86
N VAL A 72 -8.50 -14.41 1.89
CA VAL A 72 -7.40 -13.55 2.35
C VAL A 72 -6.13 -14.38 2.39
N SER A 73 -5.05 -13.88 1.80
CA SER A 73 -3.73 -14.48 1.94
C SER A 73 -2.77 -13.52 2.64
N SER A 74 -1.68 -14.07 3.17
CA SER A 74 -0.53 -13.31 3.64
C SER A 74 0.74 -13.93 3.07
N ARG A 75 1.86 -13.18 3.04
CA ARG A 75 3.15 -13.76 2.62
C ARG A 75 3.64 -14.91 3.50
N HIS A 76 3.11 -15.05 4.71
CA HIS A 76 3.61 -15.97 5.73
C HIS A 76 2.54 -16.97 6.20
N ALA A 77 1.36 -17.00 5.57
CA ALA A 77 0.25 -17.85 5.99
C ALA A 77 -0.53 -18.35 4.78
N GLU A 78 -1.17 -19.49 4.98
CA GLU A 78 -2.06 -20.08 3.99
C GLU A 78 -3.28 -19.19 3.68
N LEU A 79 -3.93 -19.48 2.55
CA LEU A 79 -5.14 -18.79 2.12
C LEU A 79 -6.29 -19.09 3.11
N VAL A 80 -6.79 -18.05 3.77
CA VAL A 80 -7.94 -18.12 4.67
C VAL A 80 -9.20 -17.83 3.86
N ARG A 81 -10.20 -18.71 3.95
CA ARG A 81 -11.53 -18.48 3.38
C ARG A 81 -12.43 -17.83 4.44
N LEU A 82 -13.07 -16.73 4.08
CA LEU A 82 -14.02 -16.03 4.92
C LEU A 82 -15.43 -16.23 4.35
N ALA A 83 -16.36 -16.62 5.21
CA ALA A 83 -17.77 -16.68 4.87
C ALA A 83 -18.37 -15.26 4.84
N GLY A 84 -19.51 -15.10 4.16
CA GLY A 84 -20.29 -13.86 4.26
C GLY A 84 -20.76 -13.64 5.71
N GLY A 85 -20.70 -12.39 6.16
CA GLY A 85 -20.90 -11.97 7.55
C GLY A 85 -19.66 -12.06 8.45
N ALA A 86 -18.53 -12.60 7.96
CA ALA A 86 -17.32 -12.71 8.77
C ALA A 86 -16.56 -11.38 8.84
N GLU A 87 -16.03 -11.07 10.03
CA GLU A 87 -15.04 -10.01 10.21
C GLU A 87 -13.65 -10.62 10.35
N HIS A 88 -12.65 -9.99 9.71
CA HIS A 88 -11.27 -10.42 9.77
C HIS A 88 -10.31 -9.24 9.93
N ARG A 89 -9.39 -9.37 10.87
CA ARG A 89 -8.34 -8.37 11.06
C ARG A 89 -7.24 -8.53 10.02
N LEU A 90 -6.96 -7.47 9.28
CA LEU A 90 -5.86 -7.40 8.33
C LEU A 90 -4.58 -6.84 8.99
N ALA A 91 -3.47 -7.47 8.66
CA ALA A 91 -2.11 -7.00 8.88
C ALA A 91 -1.53 -6.45 7.56
N ARG A 92 -0.44 -5.67 7.65
CA ARG A 92 0.25 -5.15 6.47
C ARG A 92 0.73 -6.29 5.58
N GLY A 93 0.54 -6.16 4.27
CA GLY A 93 0.92 -7.18 3.30
C GLY A 93 -0.11 -8.30 3.13
N ASN A 94 -1.24 -8.29 3.86
CA ASN A 94 -2.36 -9.15 3.51
C ASN A 94 -2.94 -8.75 2.15
N VAL A 95 -3.36 -9.76 1.39
CA VAL A 95 -4.03 -9.61 0.09
C VAL A 95 -5.42 -10.21 0.19
N VAL A 96 -6.44 -9.40 -0.10
CA VAL A 96 -7.83 -9.82 -0.21
C VAL A 96 -8.14 -10.14 -1.67
N HIS A 97 -8.72 -11.31 -1.90
CA HIS A 97 -9.09 -11.83 -3.22
C HIS A 97 -10.61 -11.73 -3.38
N LEU A 98 -11.04 -10.89 -4.33
CA LEU A 98 -12.43 -10.63 -4.67
C LEU A 98 -12.64 -11.02 -6.13
N GLY A 99 -13.01 -12.27 -6.36
CA GLY A 99 -13.00 -12.87 -7.69
C GLY A 99 -11.58 -12.86 -8.27
N ARG A 100 -11.38 -12.15 -9.39
CA ARG A 100 -10.07 -11.98 -10.03
C ARG A 100 -9.29 -10.76 -9.51
N ALA A 101 -9.93 -9.88 -8.76
CA ALA A 101 -9.31 -8.69 -8.23
C ALA A 101 -8.55 -8.99 -6.94
N GLN A 102 -7.41 -8.31 -6.76
CA GLN A 102 -6.59 -8.41 -5.58
C GLN A 102 -6.41 -7.03 -4.94
N ILE A 103 -6.60 -6.97 -3.63
CA ILE A 103 -6.43 -5.75 -2.85
C ILE A 103 -5.39 -6.01 -1.76
N ALA A 104 -4.22 -5.37 -1.88
CA ALA A 104 -3.15 -5.47 -0.91
C ALA A 104 -3.26 -4.37 0.14
N SER A 105 -3.20 -4.75 1.41
CA SER A 105 -3.15 -3.82 2.55
C SER A 105 -1.73 -3.34 2.82
N GLY A 106 -1.57 -2.05 3.11
CA GLY A 106 -0.27 -1.43 3.33
C GLY A 106 -0.30 -0.32 4.39
N ALA A 107 0.89 0.07 4.82
CA ALA A 107 1.07 1.31 5.57
C ALA A 107 0.86 2.50 4.63
N SER A 108 0.19 3.53 5.13
CA SER A 108 0.31 4.82 4.46
C SER A 108 1.72 5.35 4.64
N VAL A 109 2.31 5.78 3.53
CA VAL A 109 3.53 6.56 3.56
C VAL A 109 3.09 8.02 3.46
N SER A 110 3.42 8.81 4.48
CA SER A 110 3.26 10.26 4.41
C SER A 110 3.98 10.75 3.15
N ALA A 111 3.39 11.66 2.37
CA ALA A 111 3.94 12.11 1.09
C ALA A 111 5.37 12.69 1.22
N SER A 112 5.79 13.10 2.42
CA SER A 112 7.16 13.50 2.74
C SER A 112 8.20 12.37 2.60
N GLY A 113 7.80 11.10 2.72
CA GLY A 113 8.69 9.94 2.57
C GLY A 113 8.99 9.55 1.11
N LEU A 114 8.19 10.01 0.14
CA LEU A 114 8.45 9.75 -1.28
C LEU A 114 9.68 10.53 -1.79
N HIS A 115 9.99 11.69 -1.20
CA HIS A 115 11.20 12.44 -1.53
C HIS A 115 12.47 11.80 -0.96
N GLU A 116 12.40 11.20 0.23
CA GLU A 116 13.58 10.62 0.89
C GLU A 116 13.94 9.22 0.37
N GLN A 117 12.95 8.44 -0.12
CA GLN A 117 13.21 7.12 -0.69
C GLN A 117 13.84 7.18 -2.08
N ALA A 118 13.61 8.25 -2.85
CA ALA A 118 14.30 8.52 -4.11
C ALA A 118 15.79 8.89 -3.90
N ALA A 119 16.13 9.51 -2.76
CA ALA A 119 17.51 9.91 -2.45
C ALA A 119 18.40 8.73 -1.99
N ARG A 120 17.82 7.63 -1.50
CA ARG A 120 18.57 6.45 -1.02
C ARG A 120 18.92 5.42 -2.11
N SER A 121 18.49 5.62 -3.35
CA SER A 121 18.76 4.69 -4.47
C SER A 121 19.95 5.08 -5.36
N LEU A 122 20.76 6.07 -4.99
CA LEU A 122 22.04 6.30 -5.64
C LEU A 122 23.08 5.32 -5.09
N PRO A 123 23.70 4.46 -5.93
CA PRO A 123 24.81 3.65 -5.47
C PRO A 123 25.96 4.57 -5.06
N SER A 124 26.43 4.43 -3.80
CA SER A 124 27.72 4.95 -3.36
C SER A 124 28.82 4.40 -4.27
N LYS A 125 29.14 5.13 -5.35
CA LYS A 125 30.40 4.92 -6.05
C LYS A 125 31.51 5.34 -5.10
N ARG A 126 32.24 4.33 -4.63
CA ARG A 126 33.52 4.44 -3.93
C ARG A 126 34.39 5.50 -4.61
N SER A 127 34.96 6.36 -3.80
CA SER A 127 36.04 7.28 -4.12
C SER A 127 37.23 6.53 -4.73
N PRO A 128 38.00 7.20 -5.59
CA PRO A 128 39.45 7.13 -5.50
C PRO A 128 39.98 8.50 -5.06
N THR A 129 40.46 8.56 -3.83
CA THR A 129 41.50 9.49 -3.41
C THR A 129 42.70 9.36 -4.35
N ARG A 130 43.12 10.44 -5.00
CA ARG A 130 44.42 11.10 -4.71
C ARG A 130 44.55 12.36 -5.56
N ASP A 131 44.54 13.49 -4.87
CA ASP A 131 44.90 14.78 -5.43
C ASP A 131 46.43 14.96 -5.43
N LEU A 132 46.87 15.89 -6.29
CA LEU A 132 48.22 16.30 -6.67
C LEU A 132 49.24 16.45 -5.54
N ALA A 133 50.52 16.14 -5.84
CA ALA A 133 51.63 17.11 -5.80
C ALA A 133 52.99 16.42 -6.07
N SER A 134 53.66 16.85 -7.14
CA SER A 134 55.12 16.80 -7.28
C SER A 134 55.69 18.07 -6.64
N PRO A 135 56.83 18.02 -5.91
CA PRO A 135 58.04 18.58 -6.51
C PRO A 135 59.40 17.96 -6.05
N ARG A 136 60.32 17.89 -7.04
CA ARG A 136 61.78 18.15 -7.08
C ARG A 136 62.79 17.72 -5.97
N ALA A 137 63.93 17.22 -6.51
CA ALA A 137 65.34 17.19 -6.05
C ALA A 137 65.69 16.20 -4.90
N VAL A 138 66.82 15.48 -4.86
CA VAL A 138 68.25 15.84 -5.04
C VAL A 138 69.08 14.58 -5.46
N ALA A 139 70.30 14.81 -5.97
CA ALA A 139 71.33 13.87 -6.42
C ALA A 139 72.09 13.10 -5.29
N GLU A 140 73.12 12.33 -5.69
CA GLU A 140 74.14 11.53 -4.93
C GLU A 140 73.79 10.02 -4.84
N ILE A 141 74.65 9.02 -5.17
CA ILE A 141 76.09 8.89 -5.49
C ILE A 141 76.24 7.83 -6.59
#